data_AF-A0A0K3B3U5-F1
#
_entry.id   AF-A0A0K3B3U5-F1
#
_cell.length_a   1.000
_cell.length_b   1.000
_cell.length_c   1.000
_cell.angle_alpha   90.00
_cell.angle_beta   90.00
_cell.angle_gamma   90.00
#
_symmetry.space_group_name_H-M   'P 1'
#
loop_
_entity.id
_entity.type
_entity.pdbx_description
1 polymer ?
#
loop_
_entity_poly.entity_id
_entity_poly.type
_entity_poly.pdbx_seq_one_letter_code
_entity_poly.pdbx_strand_id
1 'polypeptide(L)'
;MPGIGEVLQSHPYIDRAAVLGDDNRSLVAYVQPGRADVGAAVEVDHADLTRDYVEEWQSVYDYVYSGGPAGDGRFDVRGWTSSYTGAELSEEDMREWVEQTVSRVRGLGAKRILELGCGTGLLLHRLLDSCDAYFASDVSATAIDRIRESFGGTVPSSVRLAHAGADEPGFVPPGAVDAAMINSVAQYFLDESYLTSVLAAAAERVDRDGLLFIGDIRSAALNRAFSAGVELARADPGATREQIQALAERRCCTGTELLIDPGYFVDLAAAIPRVAHVEIRLKRGQRPTEMTRFRFDAVIHLDSARHDIVAVDDWRQWASLQQTEQLLSGKPETLGFLSVPNARTITDHTAATLLQRLDGPATADEVRQAAADASGVDPEDLWALADKHGYTLQLSWARSTPDGSFDAAFVRAENALVAFPTQPVTARQHTNRIWHVTAENLDLAQLRDYLREQRPSGPVPARFVVLEELPLRADGEVDLAALAAVNWA
;
A
#
# COMPACT_ATOMS: atom_id res chain seq x y z
N MET A 1 11.11 10.41 -41.61
CA MET A 1 9.93 9.74 -41.01
C MET A 1 10.21 9.61 -39.54
N PRO A 2 9.24 9.92 -38.66
CA PRO A 2 9.42 9.75 -37.23
C PRO A 2 9.79 8.30 -36.89
N GLY A 3 10.59 8.13 -35.83
CA GLY A 3 10.95 6.82 -35.29
C GLY A 3 9.71 6.09 -34.74
N ILE A 4 9.76 4.77 -34.59
CA ILE A 4 8.63 4.00 -34.01
C ILE A 4 8.30 4.50 -32.60
N GLY A 5 9.32 4.79 -31.78
CA GLY A 5 9.13 5.35 -30.45
C GLY A 5 8.42 6.70 -30.46
N GLU A 6 8.81 7.61 -31.36
CA GLU A 6 8.15 8.92 -31.51
C GLU A 6 6.68 8.77 -31.95
N VAL A 7 6.38 7.83 -32.86
CA VAL A 7 4.99 7.56 -33.26
C VAL A 7 4.20 6.99 -32.09
N LEU A 8 4.74 6.01 -31.35
CA LEU A 8 4.06 5.47 -30.17
C LEU A 8 3.83 6.53 -29.11
N GLN A 9 4.79 7.44 -28.89
CA GLN A 9 4.66 8.53 -27.92
C GLN A 9 3.64 9.59 -28.36
N SER A 10 3.29 9.65 -29.64
CA SER A 10 2.19 10.50 -30.12
C SER A 10 0.79 9.86 -29.95
N HIS A 11 0.72 8.61 -29.48
CA HIS A 11 -0.52 7.95 -29.15
C HIS A 11 -1.12 8.56 -27.86
N PRO A 12 -2.44 8.86 -27.81
CA PRO A 12 -3.06 9.55 -26.66
C PRO A 12 -2.84 8.87 -25.30
N TYR A 13 -2.69 7.55 -25.31
CA TYR A 13 -2.52 6.73 -24.12
C TYR A 13 -1.06 6.43 -23.76
N ILE A 14 -0.07 7.03 -24.42
CA ILE A 14 1.35 6.79 -24.16
C ILE A 14 2.05 8.08 -23.73
N ASP A 15 2.64 8.06 -22.53
CA ASP A 15 3.47 9.15 -22.01
C ASP A 15 4.89 9.09 -22.60
N ARG A 16 5.47 7.88 -22.61
CA ARG A 16 6.83 7.64 -23.13
C ARG A 16 6.89 6.31 -23.86
N ALA A 17 7.73 6.25 -24.89
CA ALA A 17 8.01 5.00 -25.57
C ALA A 17 9.47 4.90 -25.97
N ALA A 18 10.01 3.69 -25.91
CA ALA A 18 11.34 3.36 -26.39
C ALA A 18 11.28 2.07 -27.20
N VAL A 19 12.14 1.92 -28.20
CA VAL A 19 12.16 0.73 -29.06
C VAL A 19 13.56 0.19 -29.14
N LEU A 20 13.72 -1.07 -28.79
CA LEU A 20 14.98 -1.80 -28.87
C LEU A 20 14.89 -2.90 -29.93
N GLY A 21 16.01 -3.23 -30.55
CA GLY A 21 16.14 -4.46 -31.33
C GLY A 21 16.55 -5.61 -30.40
N ASP A 22 15.95 -6.78 -30.59
CA ASP A 22 16.43 -8.01 -29.97
C ASP A 22 17.51 -8.69 -30.83
N ASP A 23 18.17 -9.70 -30.26
CA ASP A 23 19.22 -10.48 -30.91
C ASP A 23 18.75 -11.20 -32.20
N ASN A 24 17.44 -11.38 -32.37
CA ASN A 24 16.81 -11.98 -33.54
C ASN A 24 16.40 -10.96 -34.61
N ARG A 25 16.86 -9.70 -34.51
CA ARG A 25 16.47 -8.58 -35.40
C ARG A 25 14.98 -8.23 -35.36
N SER A 26 14.27 -8.67 -34.33
CA SER A 26 12.91 -8.28 -34.04
C SER A 26 12.92 -7.00 -33.19
N LEU A 27 11.87 -6.18 -33.29
CA LEU A 27 11.77 -4.94 -32.53
C LEU A 27 10.86 -5.16 -31.32
N VAL A 28 11.28 -4.69 -30.15
CA VAL A 28 10.48 -4.66 -28.92
C VAL A 28 10.19 -3.20 -28.58
N ALA A 29 8.91 -2.86 -28.49
CA ALA A 29 8.48 -1.55 -28.04
C ALA A 29 8.15 -1.56 -26.55
N TYR A 30 8.81 -0.70 -25.81
CA TYR A 30 8.54 -0.43 -24.41
C TYR A 30 7.69 0.81 -24.33
N VAL A 31 6.54 0.71 -23.67
CA VAL A 31 5.58 1.79 -23.59
C VAL A 31 5.24 2.08 -22.14
N GLN A 32 5.32 3.35 -21.77
CA GLN A 32 4.83 3.89 -20.53
C GLN A 32 3.52 4.60 -20.82
N PRO A 33 2.40 4.14 -20.26
CA PRO A 33 1.09 4.74 -20.51
C PRO A 33 1.00 6.20 -20.06
N GLY A 34 0.12 6.97 -20.68
CA GLY A 34 -0.30 8.30 -20.24
C GLY A 34 -1.08 8.23 -18.93
N ARG A 35 -0.91 9.21 -18.05
CA ARG A 35 -1.82 9.45 -16.92
C ARG A 35 -2.95 10.42 -17.26
N ALA A 36 -2.90 11.02 -18.45
CA ALA A 36 -3.93 11.92 -18.94
C ALA A 36 -5.23 11.13 -19.10
N ASP A 37 -6.25 11.56 -18.35
CA ASP A 37 -7.64 11.13 -18.33
C ASP A 37 -7.96 10.00 -19.32
N VAL A 38 -8.07 8.79 -18.79
CA VAL A 38 -8.73 7.68 -19.50
C VAL A 38 -10.14 8.11 -19.98
N GLY A 39 -10.72 9.15 -19.39
CA GLY A 39 -11.96 9.81 -19.84
C GLY A 39 -11.84 10.87 -20.96
N ALA A 40 -10.66 11.25 -21.45
CA ALA A 40 -10.53 12.30 -22.48
C ALA A 40 -10.33 11.77 -23.91
N ALA A 41 -9.80 10.55 -24.08
CA ALA A 41 -9.44 10.01 -25.40
C ALA A 41 -10.41 8.95 -25.95
N VAL A 42 -11.28 8.39 -25.10
CA VAL A 42 -12.45 7.58 -25.47
C VAL A 42 -13.59 8.04 -24.54
N GLU A 43 -14.84 8.01 -24.99
CA GLU A 43 -16.05 8.21 -24.17
C GLU A 43 -16.22 7.10 -23.11
N VAL A 44 -15.16 6.68 -22.42
CA VAL A 44 -15.29 5.79 -21.25
C VAL A 44 -15.46 6.69 -20.03
N ASP A 45 -16.66 6.68 -19.47
CA ASP A 45 -16.93 7.38 -18.22
C ASP A 45 -16.06 6.76 -17.12
N HIS A 46 -15.24 7.58 -16.43
CA HIS A 46 -14.42 7.14 -15.31
C HIS A 46 -15.26 6.49 -14.21
N ALA A 47 -16.51 6.94 -14.04
CA ALA A 47 -17.46 6.32 -13.13
C ALA A 47 -17.85 4.92 -13.58
N ASP A 48 -17.92 4.64 -14.89
CA ASP A 48 -18.22 3.31 -15.43
C ASP A 48 -17.04 2.37 -15.20
N LEU A 49 -15.81 2.80 -15.51
CA LEU A 49 -14.58 2.04 -15.21
C LEU A 49 -14.44 1.69 -13.74
N THR A 50 -14.77 2.65 -12.87
CA THR A 50 -14.76 2.44 -11.42
C THR A 50 -15.73 1.35 -11.02
N ARG A 51 -16.96 1.39 -11.53
CA ARG A 51 -17.98 0.38 -11.23
C ARG A 51 -17.57 -0.99 -11.75
N ASP A 52 -17.13 -1.09 -13.00
CA ASP A 52 -16.71 -2.36 -13.60
C ASP A 52 -15.54 -3.00 -12.82
N TYR A 53 -14.55 -2.20 -12.42
CA TYR A 53 -13.41 -2.67 -11.63
C TYR A 53 -13.83 -3.15 -10.23
N VAL A 54 -14.74 -2.43 -9.58
CA VAL A 54 -15.28 -2.83 -8.26
C VAL A 54 -16.14 -4.09 -8.38
N GLU A 55 -16.94 -4.23 -9.45
CA GLU A 55 -17.75 -5.42 -9.74
C GLU A 55 -16.88 -6.68 -10.00
N GLU A 56 -15.72 -6.52 -10.62
CA GLU A 56 -14.75 -7.61 -10.81
C GLU A 56 -14.26 -8.14 -9.45
N TRP A 57 -13.82 -7.24 -8.55
CA TRP A 57 -13.39 -7.62 -7.20
C TRP A 57 -14.54 -8.18 -6.36
N GLN A 58 -15.74 -7.61 -6.46
CA GLN A 58 -16.93 -8.15 -5.80
C GLN A 58 -17.15 -9.61 -6.21
N SER A 59 -17.03 -9.93 -7.50
CA SER A 59 -17.22 -11.30 -8.01
C SER A 59 -16.18 -12.29 -7.45
N VAL A 60 -14.91 -11.86 -7.34
CA VAL A 60 -13.84 -12.65 -6.73
C VAL A 60 -14.15 -12.92 -5.26
N TYR A 61 -14.57 -11.90 -4.52
CA TYR A 61 -14.85 -12.02 -3.09
C TYR A 61 -16.15 -12.79 -2.80
N ASP A 62 -17.20 -12.63 -3.60
CA ASP A 62 -18.40 -13.46 -3.50
C ASP A 62 -18.06 -14.94 -3.64
N TYR A 63 -17.13 -15.29 -4.54
CA TYR A 63 -16.65 -16.66 -4.64
C TYR A 63 -15.89 -17.11 -3.37
N VAL A 64 -14.98 -16.30 -2.85
CA VAL A 64 -14.25 -16.60 -1.59
C VAL A 64 -15.22 -16.76 -0.42
N TYR A 65 -16.21 -15.88 -0.31
CA TYR A 65 -17.29 -15.92 0.67
C TYR A 65 -18.38 -16.95 0.34
N SER A 66 -18.32 -17.67 -0.77
CA SER A 66 -19.22 -18.80 -1.01
C SER A 66 -18.68 -20.10 -0.41
N GLY A 67 -17.36 -20.20 -0.22
CA GLY A 67 -16.73 -21.35 0.43
C GLY A 67 -17.13 -21.42 1.90
N GLY A 68 -18.00 -22.37 2.28
CA GLY A 68 -18.69 -22.46 3.59
C GLY A 68 -17.79 -22.20 4.83
N PRO A 69 -18.35 -21.77 5.97
CA PRO A 69 -17.60 -21.14 7.06
C PRO A 69 -16.50 -22.02 7.65
N ALA A 70 -15.38 -21.41 8.04
CA ALA A 70 -14.40 -22.05 8.92
C ALA A 70 -14.80 -21.85 10.39
N GLY A 71 -14.80 -22.92 11.19
CA GLY A 71 -15.07 -22.83 12.63
C GLY A 71 -16.45 -22.26 12.97
N ASP A 72 -16.49 -21.31 13.91
CA ASP A 72 -17.72 -20.62 14.34
C ASP A 72 -18.14 -19.46 13.40
N GLY A 73 -17.42 -19.27 12.30
CA GLY A 73 -17.66 -18.21 11.31
C GLY A 73 -17.15 -16.82 11.71
N ARG A 74 -16.59 -16.62 12.91
CA ARG A 74 -16.16 -15.31 13.44
C ARG A 74 -14.67 -15.02 13.27
N PHE A 75 -13.92 -16.01 12.78
CA PHE A 75 -12.51 -15.90 12.44
C PHE A 75 -12.25 -16.59 11.10
N ASP A 76 -12.74 -15.99 10.03
CA ASP A 76 -12.48 -16.45 8.66
C ASP A 76 -11.22 -15.78 8.11
N VAL A 77 -10.10 -16.50 8.14
CA VAL A 77 -8.78 -16.04 7.65
C VAL A 77 -8.30 -16.85 6.44
N ARG A 78 -9.22 -17.47 5.71
CA ARG A 78 -8.88 -18.23 4.50
C ARG A 78 -8.48 -17.29 3.36
N GLY A 79 -7.66 -17.80 2.44
CA GLY A 79 -7.21 -17.05 1.25
C GLY A 79 -5.91 -16.28 1.43
N TRP A 80 -5.32 -16.27 2.63
CA TRP A 80 -4.07 -15.56 2.90
C TRP A 80 -2.85 -16.44 2.58
N THR A 81 -2.14 -16.08 1.52
CA THR A 81 -0.96 -16.80 1.02
C THR A 81 0.27 -15.89 1.09
N SER A 82 1.40 -16.41 1.55
CA SER A 82 2.65 -15.66 1.57
C SER A 82 3.17 -15.44 0.14
N SER A 83 3.40 -14.19 -0.24
CA SER A 83 4.04 -13.89 -1.53
C SER A 83 5.45 -14.47 -1.62
N TYR A 84 6.16 -14.67 -0.50
CA TYR A 84 7.51 -15.20 -0.52
C TYR A 84 7.55 -16.71 -0.78
N THR A 85 6.67 -17.49 -0.13
CA THR A 85 6.74 -18.95 -0.17
C THR A 85 5.66 -19.60 -1.04
N GLY A 86 4.57 -18.88 -1.34
CA GLY A 86 3.39 -19.45 -2.01
C GLY A 86 2.56 -20.38 -1.11
N ALA A 87 2.92 -20.53 0.16
CA ALA A 87 2.17 -21.31 1.14
C ALA A 87 1.16 -20.43 1.89
N GLU A 88 0.09 -21.06 2.41
CA GLU A 88 -0.87 -20.38 3.28
C GLU A 88 -0.19 -19.84 4.54
N LEU A 89 -0.58 -18.63 4.95
CA LEU A 89 -0.15 -18.05 6.21
C LEU A 89 -0.77 -18.83 7.38
N SER A 90 0.00 -19.01 8.45
CA SER A 90 -0.48 -19.79 9.59
C SER A 90 -1.59 -19.06 10.35
N GLU A 91 -2.43 -19.80 11.05
CA GLU A 91 -3.48 -19.22 11.91
C GLU A 91 -2.89 -18.25 12.95
N GLU A 92 -1.70 -18.55 13.47
CA GLU A 92 -0.99 -17.69 14.42
C GLU A 92 -0.55 -16.36 13.79
N ASP A 93 -0.03 -16.39 12.56
CA ASP A 93 0.35 -15.18 11.81
C ASP A 93 -0.86 -14.27 11.63
N MET A 94 -1.97 -14.85 11.17
CA MET A 94 -3.20 -14.12 10.93
C MET A 94 -3.83 -13.61 12.22
N ARG A 95 -3.78 -14.40 13.30
CA ARG A 95 -4.27 -13.98 14.61
C ARG A 95 -3.49 -12.79 15.15
N GLU A 96 -2.15 -12.81 15.10
CA GLU A 96 -1.35 -11.65 15.52
C GLU A 96 -1.75 -10.41 14.72
N TRP A 97 -1.83 -10.51 13.39
CA TRP A 97 -2.20 -9.39 12.53
C TRP A 97 -3.58 -8.79 12.88
N VAL A 98 -4.60 -9.63 13.06
CA VAL A 98 -5.96 -9.16 13.44
C VAL A 98 -5.94 -8.51 14.82
N GLU A 99 -5.36 -9.18 15.82
CA GLU A 99 -5.40 -8.69 17.20
C GLU A 99 -4.60 -7.40 17.38
N GLN A 100 -3.50 -7.20 16.63
CA GLN A 100 -2.77 -5.93 16.62
C GLN A 100 -3.61 -4.78 16.04
N THR A 101 -4.38 -5.05 14.98
CA THR A 101 -5.29 -4.09 14.37
C THR A 101 -6.44 -3.73 15.33
N VAL A 102 -7.05 -4.75 15.96
CA VAL A 102 -8.09 -4.56 16.98
C VAL A 102 -7.58 -3.78 18.19
N SER A 103 -6.39 -4.12 18.69
CA SER A 103 -5.73 -3.39 19.78
C SER A 103 -5.52 -1.92 19.43
N ARG A 104 -5.07 -1.63 18.20
CA ARG A 104 -4.91 -0.27 17.68
C ARG A 104 -6.23 0.49 17.65
N VAL A 105 -7.27 -0.08 17.04
CA VAL A 105 -8.60 0.57 16.96
C VAL A 105 -9.19 0.82 18.35
N ARG A 106 -9.08 -0.15 19.27
CA ARG A 106 -9.50 0.03 20.67
C ARG A 106 -8.72 1.15 21.37
N GLY A 107 -7.41 1.22 21.12
CA GLY A 107 -6.53 2.26 21.67
C GLY A 107 -6.87 3.67 21.20
N LEU A 108 -7.56 3.83 20.07
CA LEU A 108 -8.08 5.11 19.59
C LEU A 108 -9.33 5.58 20.36
N GLY A 109 -9.94 4.70 21.17
CA GLY A 109 -11.06 5.06 22.05
C GLY A 109 -12.40 5.28 21.35
N ALA A 110 -12.55 4.85 20.10
CA ALA A 110 -13.81 4.94 19.36
C ALA A 110 -14.92 4.09 20.00
N LYS A 111 -16.15 4.61 19.99
CA LYS A 111 -17.34 3.96 20.58
C LYS A 111 -18.47 3.76 19.57
N ARG A 112 -18.54 4.56 18.52
CA ARG A 112 -19.52 4.46 17.45
C ARG A 112 -18.76 4.31 16.14
N ILE A 113 -18.62 3.08 15.66
CA ILE A 113 -17.72 2.76 14.55
C ILE A 113 -18.52 2.53 13.26
N LEU A 114 -18.04 3.07 12.15
CA LEU A 114 -18.40 2.67 10.79
C LEU A 114 -17.26 1.86 10.18
N GLU A 115 -17.51 0.62 9.77
CA GLU A 115 -16.59 -0.23 9.02
C GLU A 115 -17.05 -0.33 7.55
N LEU A 116 -16.23 0.16 6.62
CA LEU A 116 -16.47 0.05 5.18
C LEU A 116 -15.64 -1.10 4.61
N GLY A 117 -16.32 -2.07 3.99
CA GLY A 117 -15.72 -3.34 3.57
C GLY A 117 -15.46 -4.26 4.74
N CYS A 118 -16.51 -4.58 5.51
CA CYS A 118 -16.39 -5.37 6.75
C CYS A 118 -16.10 -6.85 6.52
N GLY A 119 -16.17 -7.34 5.28
CA GLY A 119 -16.10 -8.74 4.93
C GLY A 119 -17.06 -9.58 5.77
N THR A 120 -16.58 -10.70 6.29
CA THR A 120 -17.35 -11.59 7.17
C THR A 120 -17.37 -11.15 8.64
N GLY A 121 -16.99 -9.91 8.94
CA GLY A 121 -17.08 -9.32 10.28
C GLY A 121 -15.89 -9.63 11.19
N LEU A 122 -14.70 -9.81 10.62
CA LEU A 122 -13.49 -10.19 11.37
C LEU A 122 -13.14 -9.21 12.50
N LEU A 123 -13.18 -7.90 12.21
CA LEU A 123 -12.98 -6.84 13.19
C LEU A 123 -14.25 -6.59 14.00
N LEU A 124 -15.41 -6.54 13.34
CA LEU A 124 -16.72 -6.40 13.98
C LEU A 124 -16.85 -7.32 15.20
N HIS A 125 -16.68 -8.64 15.02
CA HIS A 125 -16.84 -9.61 16.10
C HIS A 125 -15.90 -9.41 17.29
N ARG A 126 -14.78 -8.71 17.11
CA ARG A 126 -13.82 -8.40 18.17
C ARG A 126 -14.06 -7.04 18.80
N LEU A 127 -14.54 -6.07 18.03
CA LEU A 127 -14.71 -4.69 18.48
C LEU A 127 -16.07 -4.45 19.16
N LEU A 128 -17.08 -5.26 18.87
CA LEU A 128 -18.45 -5.05 19.36
C LEU A 128 -18.57 -4.80 20.87
N ASP A 129 -17.87 -5.58 21.70
CA ASP A 129 -17.95 -5.44 23.16
C ASP A 129 -17.39 -4.10 23.69
N SER A 130 -16.64 -3.38 22.85
CA SER A 130 -16.02 -2.10 23.19
C SER A 130 -16.77 -0.88 22.63
N CYS A 131 -17.87 -1.12 21.87
CA CYS A 131 -18.60 -0.10 21.12
C CYS A 131 -20.06 0.03 21.58
N ASP A 132 -20.59 1.25 21.53
CA ASP A 132 -22.00 1.56 21.76
C ASP A 132 -22.85 1.29 20.51
N ALA A 133 -22.26 1.52 19.33
CA ALA A 133 -22.89 1.27 18.04
C ALA A 133 -21.84 0.85 16.99
N TYR A 134 -22.23 -0.04 16.09
CA TYR A 134 -21.39 -0.55 15.03
C TYR A 134 -22.16 -0.58 13.71
N PHE A 135 -21.71 0.21 12.75
CA PHE A 135 -22.23 0.26 11.39
C PHE A 135 -21.23 -0.47 10.51
N ALA A 136 -21.70 -1.36 9.65
CA ALA A 136 -20.82 -2.11 8.76
C ALA A 136 -21.47 -2.24 7.38
N SER A 137 -20.67 -2.05 6.34
CA SER A 137 -21.08 -2.34 4.97
C SER A 137 -20.05 -3.18 4.22
N ASP A 138 -20.55 -3.93 3.26
CA ASP A 138 -19.73 -4.66 2.29
C ASP A 138 -20.45 -4.70 0.95
N VAL A 139 -19.68 -4.72 -0.14
CA VAL A 139 -20.19 -4.86 -1.50
C VAL A 139 -20.70 -6.28 -1.76
N SER A 140 -20.29 -7.27 -0.96
CA SER A 140 -20.80 -8.64 -1.01
C SER A 140 -22.02 -8.81 -0.11
N ALA A 141 -23.19 -9.07 -0.73
CA ALA A 141 -24.38 -9.51 0.01
C ALA A 141 -24.12 -10.79 0.80
N THR A 142 -23.32 -11.70 0.25
CA THR A 142 -22.91 -12.96 0.89
C THR A 142 -22.17 -12.71 2.21
N ALA A 143 -21.26 -11.74 2.24
CA ALA A 143 -20.52 -11.37 3.43
C ALA A 143 -21.45 -10.83 4.54
N ILE A 144 -22.41 -9.97 4.15
CA ILE A 144 -23.41 -9.42 5.07
C ILE A 144 -24.32 -10.53 5.63
N ASP A 145 -24.75 -11.47 4.80
CA ASP A 145 -25.59 -12.59 5.25
C ASP A 145 -24.83 -13.50 6.23
N ARG A 146 -23.53 -13.74 6.01
CA ARG A 146 -22.68 -14.47 6.97
C ARG A 146 -22.59 -13.79 8.34
N ILE A 147 -22.48 -12.47 8.36
CA ILE A 147 -22.51 -11.73 9.63
C ILE A 147 -23.87 -11.91 10.32
N ARG A 148 -24.99 -11.89 9.59
CA ARG A 148 -26.32 -12.15 10.17
C ARG A 148 -26.43 -13.56 10.73
N GLU A 149 -25.92 -14.54 10.01
CA GLU A 149 -25.90 -15.96 10.42
C GLU A 149 -25.05 -16.18 11.68
N SER A 150 -23.92 -15.49 11.82
CA SER A 150 -23.04 -15.62 13.01
C SER A 150 -23.68 -15.09 14.30
N PHE A 151 -24.76 -14.31 14.20
CA PHE A 151 -25.65 -13.91 15.30
C PHE A 151 -26.88 -14.82 15.47
N GLY A 152 -26.98 -15.93 14.73
CA GLY A 152 -28.17 -16.80 14.76
C GLY A 152 -29.39 -16.18 14.07
N GLY A 153 -29.18 -15.27 13.12
CA GLY A 153 -30.22 -14.63 12.31
C GLY A 153 -30.84 -13.37 12.89
N THR A 154 -30.63 -13.07 14.19
CA THR A 154 -31.09 -11.83 14.82
C THR A 154 -29.90 -10.96 15.22
N VAL A 155 -29.65 -9.91 14.45
CA VAL A 155 -28.56 -8.96 14.67
C VAL A 155 -28.87 -8.07 15.90
N PRO A 156 -27.91 -7.83 16.82
CA PRO A 156 -28.10 -6.92 17.94
C PRO A 156 -28.50 -5.51 17.49
N SER A 157 -29.31 -4.80 18.29
CA SER A 157 -29.77 -3.45 17.94
C SER A 157 -28.64 -2.40 17.86
N SER A 158 -27.49 -2.69 18.47
CA SER A 158 -26.27 -1.88 18.37
C SER A 158 -25.55 -2.06 17.02
N VAL A 159 -25.92 -3.07 16.22
CA VAL A 159 -25.27 -3.39 14.94
C VAL A 159 -26.20 -3.06 13.78
N ARG A 160 -25.68 -2.34 12.79
CA ARG A 160 -26.38 -2.01 11.54
C ARG A 160 -25.55 -2.47 10.35
N LEU A 161 -26.12 -3.35 9.55
CA LEU A 161 -25.47 -3.94 8.39
C LEU A 161 -26.11 -3.40 7.10
N ALA A 162 -25.28 -3.02 6.13
CA ALA A 162 -25.70 -2.60 4.81
C ALA A 162 -24.96 -3.37 3.71
N HIS A 163 -25.68 -3.78 2.68
CA HIS A 163 -25.07 -4.22 1.42
C HIS A 163 -24.86 -2.97 0.57
N ALA A 164 -23.65 -2.44 0.59
CA ALA A 164 -23.29 -1.16 -0.02
C ALA A 164 -21.76 -1.06 -0.20
N GLY A 165 -21.32 -0.41 -1.27
CA GLY A 165 -19.92 -0.11 -1.53
C GLY A 165 -19.32 0.85 -0.50
N ALA A 166 -17.99 0.96 -0.50
CA ALA A 166 -17.28 1.87 0.40
C ALA A 166 -17.57 3.36 0.09
N ASP A 167 -17.90 3.66 -1.16
CA ASP A 167 -18.31 4.97 -1.68
C ASP A 167 -19.77 5.34 -1.38
N GLU A 168 -20.55 4.40 -0.81
CA GLU A 168 -21.96 4.60 -0.50
C GLU A 168 -22.29 4.56 1.02
N PRO A 169 -21.61 5.35 1.89
CA PRO A 169 -21.85 5.30 3.33
C PRO A 169 -23.18 5.97 3.77
N GLY A 170 -24.08 6.28 2.82
CA GLY A 170 -25.31 7.05 3.03
C GLY A 170 -26.34 6.41 3.97
N PHE A 171 -26.21 5.10 4.24
CA PHE A 171 -27.02 4.41 5.26
C PHE A 171 -26.70 4.87 6.69
N VAL A 172 -25.57 5.56 6.89
CA VAL A 172 -25.17 6.18 8.14
C VAL A 172 -25.52 7.68 8.11
N PRO A 173 -26.29 8.19 9.07
CA PRO A 173 -26.56 9.63 9.16
C PRO A 173 -25.26 10.43 9.35
N PRO A 174 -25.17 11.68 8.83
CA PRO A 174 -24.03 12.55 9.07
C PRO A 174 -23.76 12.74 10.57
N GLY A 175 -22.49 12.66 10.97
CA GLY A 175 -22.06 12.78 12.37
C GLY A 175 -22.59 11.70 13.33
N ALA A 176 -23.04 10.54 12.83
CA ALA A 176 -23.56 9.47 13.70
C ALA A 176 -22.48 8.62 14.37
N VAL A 177 -21.26 8.60 13.81
CA VAL A 177 -20.14 7.79 14.28
C VAL A 177 -18.99 8.68 14.77
N ASP A 178 -18.15 8.16 15.67
CA ASP A 178 -16.95 8.86 16.16
C ASP A 178 -15.65 8.33 15.54
N ALA A 179 -15.75 7.21 14.81
CA ALA A 179 -14.72 6.73 13.90
C ALA A 179 -15.34 6.06 12.67
N ALA A 180 -14.74 6.28 11.50
CA ALA A 180 -14.96 5.44 10.32
C ALA A 180 -13.65 4.72 9.95
N MET A 181 -13.75 3.49 9.44
CA MET A 181 -12.59 2.68 9.13
C MET A 181 -12.70 1.90 7.82
N ILE A 182 -11.55 1.74 7.18
CA ILE A 182 -11.33 0.99 5.95
C ILE A 182 -10.08 0.14 6.21
N ASN A 183 -10.23 -1.14 6.57
CA ASN A 183 -9.09 -1.98 6.93
C ASN A 183 -8.91 -3.11 5.91
N SER A 184 -7.76 -3.15 5.23
CA SER A 184 -7.44 -4.14 4.19
C SER A 184 -8.40 -4.12 3.00
N VAL A 185 -8.93 -2.95 2.66
CA VAL A 185 -9.89 -2.75 1.56
C VAL A 185 -9.38 -1.76 0.51
N ALA A 186 -8.61 -0.75 0.92
CA ALA A 186 -8.16 0.33 0.03
C ALA A 186 -7.32 -0.15 -1.16
N GLN A 187 -6.71 -1.33 -1.07
CA GLN A 187 -5.95 -1.96 -2.15
C GLN A 187 -6.82 -2.44 -3.33
N TYR A 188 -8.15 -2.50 -3.16
CA TYR A 188 -9.12 -2.85 -4.20
C TYR A 188 -9.81 -1.63 -4.80
N PHE A 189 -9.36 -0.42 -4.47
CA PHE A 189 -9.85 0.81 -5.07
C PHE A 189 -9.15 1.07 -6.39
N LEU A 190 -9.84 1.75 -7.30
CA LEU A 190 -9.32 2.00 -8.64
C LEU A 190 -8.07 2.90 -8.61
N ASP A 191 -8.15 4.02 -7.89
CA ASP A 191 -7.13 5.05 -7.90
C ASP A 191 -7.23 6.00 -6.69
N GLU A 192 -6.34 6.99 -6.69
CA GLU A 192 -6.27 8.08 -5.72
C GLU A 192 -7.57 8.91 -5.62
N SER A 193 -8.26 9.15 -6.74
CA SER A 193 -9.49 9.95 -6.79
C SER A 193 -10.66 9.22 -6.14
N TYR A 194 -10.78 7.91 -6.40
CA TYR A 194 -11.77 7.05 -5.75
C TYR A 194 -11.51 6.97 -4.24
N LEU A 195 -10.26 6.71 -3.83
CA LEU A 195 -9.88 6.70 -2.42
C LEU A 195 -10.24 8.02 -1.73
N THR A 196 -9.90 9.16 -2.34
CA THR A 196 -10.20 10.48 -1.80
C THR A 196 -11.71 10.70 -1.64
N SER A 197 -12.50 10.27 -2.63
CA SER A 197 -13.96 10.39 -2.60
C SER A 197 -14.58 9.55 -1.47
N VAL A 198 -14.11 8.31 -1.31
CA VAL A 198 -14.52 7.42 -0.20
C VAL A 198 -14.17 8.04 1.16
N LEU A 199 -12.95 8.57 1.32
CA LEU A 199 -12.51 9.20 2.57
C LEU A 199 -13.32 10.46 2.89
N ALA A 200 -13.64 11.28 1.88
CA ALA A 200 -14.49 12.46 2.05
C ALA A 200 -15.91 12.06 2.48
N ALA A 201 -16.52 11.07 1.82
CA ALA A 201 -17.85 10.57 2.17
C ALA A 201 -17.89 9.95 3.57
N ALA A 202 -16.85 9.21 3.96
CA ALA A 202 -16.68 8.66 5.30
C ALA A 202 -16.54 9.78 6.35
N ALA A 203 -15.74 10.82 6.07
CA ALA A 203 -15.59 11.97 6.97
C ALA A 203 -16.93 12.62 7.28
N GLU A 204 -17.85 12.77 6.32
CA GLU A 204 -19.19 13.32 6.58
C GLU A 204 -20.02 12.51 7.59
N ARG A 205 -19.77 11.21 7.70
CA ARG A 205 -20.45 10.35 8.68
C ARG A 205 -19.89 10.50 10.09
N VAL A 206 -18.65 10.98 10.20
CA VAL A 206 -17.94 11.14 11.46
C VAL A 206 -18.28 12.48 12.11
N ASP A 207 -18.56 12.43 13.41
CA ASP A 207 -18.83 13.59 14.24
C ASP A 207 -17.63 14.54 14.34
N ARG A 208 -17.83 15.67 15.02
CA ARG A 208 -16.77 16.64 15.25
C ARG A 208 -15.69 16.03 16.12
N ASP A 209 -14.43 16.24 15.77
CA ASP A 209 -13.28 15.74 16.55
C ASP A 209 -13.16 14.20 16.52
N GLY A 210 -13.85 13.54 15.58
CA GLY A 210 -13.72 12.12 15.29
C GLY A 210 -12.51 11.79 14.42
N LEU A 211 -12.42 10.53 13.98
CA LEU A 211 -11.27 10.07 13.21
C LEU A 211 -11.63 9.12 12.07
N LEU A 212 -10.73 9.03 11.09
CA LEU A 212 -10.71 7.95 10.10
C LEU A 212 -9.53 7.02 10.39
N PHE A 213 -9.75 5.72 10.30
CA PHE A 213 -8.71 4.70 10.39
C PHE A 213 -8.61 3.91 9.09
N ILE A 214 -7.49 4.03 8.39
CA ILE A 214 -7.24 3.27 7.16
C ILE A 214 -6.14 2.27 7.48
N GLY A 215 -6.51 1.00 7.58
CA GLY A 215 -5.63 -0.05 8.03
C GLY A 215 -5.12 -0.93 6.89
N ASP A 216 -3.95 -1.50 7.11
CA ASP A 216 -3.31 -2.53 6.28
C ASP A 216 -3.00 -2.08 4.85
N ILE A 217 -2.59 -0.82 4.71
CA ILE A 217 -2.28 -0.18 3.43
C ILE A 217 -0.96 -0.71 2.88
N ARG A 218 -0.96 -1.19 1.63
CA ARG A 218 0.27 -1.56 0.92
C ARG A 218 1.06 -0.30 0.53
N SER A 219 2.31 -0.21 1.01
CA SER A 219 3.15 0.98 0.77
C SER A 219 3.73 1.01 -0.64
N ALA A 220 3.38 2.05 -1.41
CA ALA A 220 3.95 2.28 -2.74
C ALA A 220 5.48 2.49 -2.68
N ALA A 221 5.96 3.21 -1.66
CA ALA A 221 7.39 3.48 -1.46
C ALA A 221 8.22 2.20 -1.27
N LEU A 222 7.60 1.13 -0.75
CA LEU A 222 8.27 -0.14 -0.47
C LEU A 222 8.06 -1.20 -1.56
N ASN A 223 7.31 -0.89 -2.63
CA ASN A 223 6.96 -1.88 -3.66
C ASN A 223 8.19 -2.50 -4.34
N ARG A 224 9.23 -1.69 -4.60
CA ARG A 224 10.49 -2.17 -5.20
C ARG A 224 11.21 -3.16 -4.28
N ALA A 225 11.32 -2.84 -2.99
CA ALA A 225 11.92 -3.73 -1.99
C ALA A 225 11.11 -5.02 -1.86
N PHE A 226 9.79 -4.92 -1.70
CA PHE A 226 8.88 -6.07 -1.64
C PHE A 226 9.03 -6.98 -2.87
N SER A 227 9.00 -6.41 -4.07
CA SER A 227 9.07 -7.17 -5.31
C SER A 227 10.42 -7.88 -5.49
N ALA A 228 11.52 -7.19 -5.20
CA ALA A 228 12.85 -7.78 -5.21
C ALA A 228 12.97 -8.92 -4.19
N GLY A 229 12.49 -8.72 -2.96
CA GLY A 229 12.51 -9.72 -1.90
C GLY A 229 11.76 -10.99 -2.29
N VAL A 230 10.56 -10.85 -2.86
CA VAL A 230 9.74 -11.99 -3.30
C VAL A 230 10.42 -12.77 -4.43
N GLU A 231 10.87 -12.09 -5.48
CA GLU A 231 11.50 -12.77 -6.63
C GLU A 231 12.84 -13.39 -6.24
N LEU A 232 13.63 -12.71 -5.41
CA LEU A 232 14.87 -13.25 -4.88
C LEU A 232 14.63 -14.45 -3.96
N ALA A 233 13.56 -14.48 -3.15
CA ALA A 233 13.24 -15.63 -2.30
C ALA A 233 12.82 -16.87 -3.12
N ARG A 234 12.17 -16.66 -4.26
CA ARG A 234 11.69 -17.73 -5.16
C ARG A 234 12.73 -18.20 -6.18
N ALA A 235 13.77 -17.41 -6.44
CA ALA A 235 14.76 -17.70 -7.46
C ALA A 235 15.60 -18.96 -7.15
N ASP A 236 16.02 -19.68 -8.19
CA ASP A 236 17.08 -20.66 -8.05
C ASP A 236 18.39 -19.97 -7.62
N PRO A 237 19.21 -20.57 -6.74
CA PRO A 237 20.47 -19.95 -6.28
C PRO A 237 21.42 -19.50 -7.41
N GLY A 238 21.41 -20.21 -8.54
CA GLY A 238 22.22 -19.90 -9.71
C GLY A 238 21.56 -18.98 -10.75
N ALA A 239 20.33 -18.51 -10.53
CA ALA A 239 19.69 -17.54 -11.41
C ALA A 239 20.51 -16.25 -11.47
N THR A 240 20.62 -15.62 -12.63
CA THR A 240 21.45 -14.43 -12.77
C THR A 240 20.76 -13.21 -12.17
N ARG A 241 21.55 -12.23 -11.72
CA ARG A 241 21.07 -10.94 -11.21
C ARG A 241 20.07 -10.29 -12.18
N GLU A 242 20.37 -10.27 -13.47
CA GLU A 242 19.55 -9.65 -14.52
C GLU A 242 18.18 -10.34 -14.65
N GLN A 243 18.14 -11.67 -14.54
CA GLN A 243 16.87 -12.42 -14.58
C GLN A 243 15.98 -12.04 -13.40
N ILE A 244 16.56 -11.95 -12.20
CA ILE A 244 15.81 -11.62 -10.98
C ILE A 244 15.37 -10.15 -11.01
N GLN A 245 16.26 -9.25 -11.47
CA GLN A 245 15.93 -7.84 -11.67
C GLN A 245 14.73 -7.69 -12.59
N ALA A 246 14.73 -8.36 -13.75
CA ALA A 246 13.61 -8.32 -14.68
C ALA A 246 12.32 -8.82 -14.00
N LEU A 247 12.33 -9.99 -13.35
CA LEU A 247 11.15 -10.49 -12.65
C LEU A 247 10.63 -9.52 -11.57
N ALA A 248 11.53 -8.89 -10.81
CA ALA A 248 11.17 -7.93 -9.78
C ALA A 248 10.54 -6.66 -10.37
N GLU A 249 11.10 -6.13 -11.47
CA GLU A 249 10.54 -5.00 -12.20
C GLU A 249 9.17 -5.34 -12.80
N ARG A 250 8.98 -6.58 -13.28
CA ARG A 250 7.68 -7.04 -13.78
C ARG A 250 6.64 -6.96 -12.69
N ARG A 251 6.96 -7.55 -11.54
CA ARG A 251 6.07 -7.61 -10.38
C ARG A 251 5.69 -6.22 -9.90
N CYS A 252 6.64 -5.26 -9.92
CA CYS A 252 6.34 -3.88 -9.56
C CYS A 252 5.25 -3.28 -10.47
N CYS A 253 5.32 -3.55 -11.77
CA CYS A 253 4.46 -2.90 -12.77
C CYS A 253 3.15 -3.66 -13.05
N THR A 254 3.11 -4.98 -12.84
CA THR A 254 1.94 -5.82 -13.16
C THR A 254 1.02 -6.05 -11.95
N GLY A 255 1.14 -5.21 -10.92
CA GLY A 255 0.27 -5.28 -9.73
C GLY A 255 -1.18 -4.96 -10.06
N THR A 256 -2.10 -5.74 -9.52
CA THR A 256 -3.55 -5.60 -9.73
C THR A 256 -4.23 -4.81 -8.63
N GLU A 257 -3.49 -4.48 -7.57
CA GLU A 257 -3.95 -3.78 -6.38
C GLU A 257 -3.40 -2.35 -6.35
N LEU A 258 -4.13 -1.45 -5.69
CA LEU A 258 -3.69 -0.11 -5.38
C LEU A 258 -2.62 -0.14 -4.27
N LEU A 259 -1.49 0.50 -4.56
CA LEU A 259 -0.41 0.79 -3.63
C LEU A 259 -0.45 2.28 -3.34
N ILE A 260 -0.35 2.64 -2.06
CA ILE A 260 -0.52 4.03 -1.61
C ILE A 260 0.76 4.48 -0.91
N ASP A 261 1.29 5.62 -1.32
CA ASP A 261 2.42 6.28 -0.70
C ASP A 261 1.96 6.98 0.59
N PRO A 262 2.68 6.86 1.72
CA PRO A 262 2.42 7.64 2.93
C PRO A 262 2.18 9.14 2.72
N GLY A 263 2.85 9.74 1.72
CA GLY A 263 2.70 11.15 1.35
C GLY A 263 1.27 11.52 0.96
N TYR A 264 0.49 10.58 0.39
CA TYR A 264 -0.93 10.76 0.09
C TYR A 264 -1.72 11.31 1.28
N PHE A 265 -1.54 10.64 2.43
CA PHE A 265 -2.28 10.96 3.64
C PHE A 265 -1.76 12.24 4.29
N VAL A 266 -0.46 12.52 4.19
CA VAL A 266 0.14 13.78 4.67
C VAL A 266 -0.46 14.98 3.93
N ASP A 267 -0.68 14.87 2.63
CA ASP A 267 -1.23 15.94 1.78
C ASP A 267 -2.77 15.97 1.78
N LEU A 268 -3.43 15.03 2.45
CA LEU A 268 -4.88 14.85 2.42
C LEU A 268 -5.67 16.07 2.89
N ALA A 269 -5.09 16.91 3.75
CA ALA A 269 -5.72 18.16 4.20
C ALA A 269 -6.02 19.15 3.06
N ALA A 270 -5.31 19.05 1.93
CA ALA A 270 -5.61 19.84 0.75
C ALA A 270 -6.92 19.41 0.07
N ALA A 271 -7.28 18.13 0.14
CA ALA A 271 -8.48 17.56 -0.47
C ALA A 271 -9.67 17.50 0.50
N ILE A 272 -9.42 17.26 1.80
CA ILE A 272 -10.44 17.13 2.85
C ILE A 272 -10.17 18.19 3.93
N PRO A 273 -10.85 19.35 3.89
CA PRO A 273 -10.57 20.47 4.81
C PRO A 273 -10.78 20.17 6.30
N ARG A 274 -11.50 19.09 6.63
CA ARG A 274 -11.67 18.64 8.02
C ARG A 274 -10.42 17.97 8.59
N VAL A 275 -9.43 17.59 7.79
CA VAL A 275 -8.24 16.91 8.32
C VAL A 275 -7.40 17.87 9.15
N ALA A 276 -7.26 17.56 10.44
CA ALA A 276 -6.48 18.36 11.38
C ALA A 276 -5.10 17.77 11.68
N HIS A 277 -4.99 16.43 11.70
CA HIS A 277 -3.73 15.74 11.95
C HIS A 277 -3.74 14.34 11.32
N VAL A 278 -2.57 13.86 10.89
CA VAL A 278 -2.40 12.56 10.26
C VAL A 278 -1.22 11.82 10.87
N GLU A 279 -1.43 10.55 11.19
CA GLU A 279 -0.40 9.65 11.69
C GLU A 279 -0.20 8.49 10.72
N ILE A 280 1.04 8.28 10.26
CA ILE A 280 1.41 7.15 9.40
C ILE A 280 2.15 6.12 10.24
N ARG A 281 1.45 5.10 10.73
CA ARG A 281 1.95 4.19 11.76
C ARG A 281 2.41 2.86 11.16
N LEU A 282 3.60 2.42 11.56
CA LEU A 282 4.09 1.06 11.28
C LEU A 282 3.17 0.02 11.93
N LYS A 283 3.12 -1.19 11.38
CA LYS A 283 2.40 -2.32 11.99
C LYS A 283 3.13 -2.82 13.25
N ARG A 284 2.37 -3.20 14.27
CA ARG A 284 2.86 -4.00 15.40
C ARG A 284 2.92 -5.47 15.00
N GLY A 285 3.70 -6.26 15.73
CA GLY A 285 3.81 -7.71 15.57
C GLY A 285 5.25 -8.18 15.43
N GLN A 286 5.51 -9.41 15.89
CA GLN A 286 6.83 -10.06 15.81
C GLN A 286 6.89 -11.06 14.65
N ARG A 287 5.75 -11.47 14.09
CA ARG A 287 5.71 -12.44 12.99
C ARG A 287 6.20 -11.77 11.69
N PRO A 288 7.17 -12.37 10.98
CA PRO A 288 7.82 -11.76 9.82
C PRO A 288 6.97 -11.94 8.54
N THR A 289 5.74 -11.43 8.56
CA THR A 289 4.82 -11.47 7.42
C THR A 289 5.01 -10.29 6.50
N GLU A 290 4.55 -10.40 5.25
CA GLU A 290 4.52 -9.25 4.34
C GLU A 290 3.68 -8.09 4.88
N MET A 291 2.63 -8.36 5.67
CA MET A 291 1.80 -7.34 6.29
C MET A 291 2.59 -6.52 7.31
N THR A 292 3.35 -7.19 8.19
CA THR A 292 4.17 -6.52 9.21
C THR A 292 5.33 -5.71 8.62
N ARG A 293 5.82 -6.12 7.44
CA ARG A 293 7.02 -5.57 6.80
C ARG A 293 6.72 -4.43 5.83
N PHE A 294 5.66 -4.52 5.04
CA PHE A 294 5.44 -3.64 3.88
C PHE A 294 4.09 -2.91 3.88
N ARG A 295 3.29 -3.09 4.95
CA ARG A 295 2.02 -2.38 5.12
C ARG A 295 2.08 -1.42 6.30
N PHE A 296 1.20 -0.42 6.27
CA PHE A 296 1.05 0.56 7.34
C PHE A 296 -0.41 0.87 7.62
N ASP A 297 -0.67 1.57 8.71
CA ASP A 297 -1.99 2.11 9.00
C ASP A 297 -1.92 3.65 9.05
N ALA A 298 -2.94 4.33 8.54
CA ALA A 298 -3.11 5.77 8.65
C ALA A 298 -4.24 6.11 9.64
N VAL A 299 -3.97 7.03 10.56
CA VAL A 299 -4.99 7.60 11.46
C VAL A 299 -5.16 9.08 11.11
N ILE A 300 -6.37 9.49 10.77
CA ILE A 300 -6.69 10.86 10.36
C ILE A 300 -7.63 11.44 11.40
N HIS A 301 -7.18 12.47 12.11
CA HIS A 301 -7.98 13.21 13.08
C HIS A 301 -8.70 14.35 12.39
N LEU A 302 -10.01 14.48 12.61
CA LEU A 302 -10.85 15.48 11.97
C LEU A 302 -11.13 16.66 12.91
N ASP A 303 -11.17 17.88 12.37
CA ASP A 303 -11.47 19.18 12.98
C ASP A 303 -10.50 19.62 14.09
N SER A 304 -10.30 18.78 15.10
CA SER A 304 -9.26 18.93 16.10
C SER A 304 -8.74 17.57 16.54
N ALA A 305 -7.45 17.53 16.90
CA ALA A 305 -6.86 16.33 17.44
C ALA A 305 -7.40 16.07 18.86
N ARG A 306 -7.78 14.81 19.15
CA ARG A 306 -8.30 14.40 20.47
C ARG A 306 -7.29 14.55 21.60
N HIS A 307 -6.01 14.66 21.26
CA HIS A 307 -4.89 14.75 22.18
C HIS A 307 -3.92 15.84 21.76
N ASP A 308 -3.13 16.31 22.72
CA ASP A 308 -2.11 17.33 22.48
C ASP A 308 -1.05 16.83 21.48
N ILE A 309 -0.72 17.69 20.52
CA ILE A 309 0.35 17.45 19.56
C ILE A 309 1.65 17.97 20.16
N VAL A 310 2.53 17.05 20.54
CA VAL A 310 3.86 17.34 21.06
C VAL A 310 4.81 17.57 19.90
N ALA A 311 5.44 18.75 19.90
CA ALA A 311 6.56 19.05 19.02
C ALA A 311 7.84 18.44 19.59
N VAL A 312 8.61 17.75 18.75
CA VAL A 312 9.94 17.28 19.08
C VAL A 312 10.94 18.26 18.48
N ASP A 313 11.64 19.01 19.32
CA ASP A 313 12.54 20.08 18.87
C ASP A 313 13.91 19.57 18.41
N ASP A 314 14.36 18.43 18.94
CA ASP A 314 15.71 17.88 18.71
C ASP A 314 15.64 16.50 18.06
N TRP A 315 15.59 16.50 16.73
CA TRP A 315 15.65 15.31 15.88
C TRP A 315 17.08 14.89 15.61
N ARG A 316 17.43 13.65 15.99
CA ARG A 316 18.80 13.12 15.91
C ARG A 316 18.90 12.01 14.88
N GLN A 317 20.12 11.73 14.43
CA GLN A 317 20.40 10.48 13.71
C GLN A 317 20.43 9.33 14.71
N TRP A 318 19.79 8.22 14.36
CA TRP A 318 19.83 7.02 15.18
C TRP A 318 21.15 6.27 14.99
N ALA A 319 21.73 5.74 16.07
CA ALA A 319 22.94 4.93 15.99
C ALA A 319 22.76 3.50 16.50
N SER A 320 22.15 3.31 17.69
CA SER A 320 21.93 1.98 18.26
C SER A 320 20.89 1.98 19.37
N LEU A 321 20.37 0.78 19.69
CA LEU A 321 19.52 0.55 20.87
C LEU A 321 20.23 0.95 22.18
N GLN A 322 21.52 0.61 22.32
CA GLN A 322 22.30 0.93 23.52
C GLN A 322 22.41 2.45 23.73
N GLN A 323 22.67 3.21 22.66
CA GLN A 323 22.73 4.67 22.77
C GLN A 323 21.34 5.25 23.07
N THR A 324 20.29 4.69 22.47
CA THR A 324 18.90 5.08 22.75
C THR A 324 18.58 4.89 24.24
N GLU A 325 18.90 3.74 24.82
CA GLU A 325 18.71 3.44 26.24
C GLU A 325 19.49 4.40 27.16
N GLN A 326 20.74 4.71 26.79
CA GLN A 326 21.57 5.68 27.52
C GLN A 326 20.93 7.07 27.53
N LEU A 327 20.40 7.53 26.40
CA LEU A 327 19.74 8.83 26.29
C LEU A 327 18.42 8.87 27.10
N LEU A 328 17.61 7.82 27.02
CA LEU A 328 16.36 7.71 27.78
C LEU A 328 16.59 7.69 29.30
N SER A 329 17.74 7.17 29.74
CA SER A 329 18.16 7.17 31.16
C SER A 329 18.42 8.58 31.71
N GLY A 330 18.75 9.54 30.84
CA GLY A 330 18.82 10.97 31.16
C GLY A 330 17.45 11.62 31.41
N LYS A 331 16.37 10.86 31.20
CA LYS A 331 14.97 11.26 31.37
C LYS A 331 14.55 12.54 30.63
N PRO A 332 14.91 12.74 29.34
CA PRO A 332 14.35 13.86 28.57
C PRO A 332 12.81 13.83 28.54
N GLU A 333 12.18 14.99 28.31
CA GLU A 333 10.73 15.05 28.07
C GLU A 333 10.36 14.45 26.70
N THR A 334 11.18 14.74 25.70
CA THR A 334 11.04 14.24 24.32
C THR A 334 12.41 13.80 23.77
N LEU A 335 12.43 12.72 22.99
CA LEU A 335 13.62 12.28 22.23
C LEU A 335 13.20 11.81 20.84
N GLY A 336 13.74 12.46 19.80
CA GLY A 336 13.45 12.16 18.40
C GLY A 336 14.62 11.54 17.65
N PHE A 337 14.33 10.55 16.82
CA PHE A 337 15.27 10.00 15.86
C PHE A 337 14.69 10.00 14.45
N LEU A 338 15.51 10.36 13.48
CA LEU A 338 15.20 10.30 12.06
C LEU A 338 15.90 9.12 11.41
N SER A 339 15.23 8.56 10.39
CA SER A 339 15.80 7.55 9.49
C SER A 339 16.36 6.34 10.24
N VAL A 340 15.64 5.86 11.25
CA VAL A 340 15.96 4.64 11.99
C VAL A 340 15.92 3.46 11.00
N PRO A 341 17.04 2.72 10.81
CA PRO A 341 17.07 1.59 9.90
C PRO A 341 16.14 0.47 10.36
N ASN A 342 15.27 0.01 9.47
CA ASN A 342 14.23 -0.94 9.82
C ASN A 342 14.68 -2.38 9.50
N ALA A 343 14.88 -3.20 10.54
CA ALA A 343 15.27 -4.60 10.37
C ALA A 343 14.28 -5.40 9.50
N ARG A 344 13.01 -4.96 9.44
CA ARG A 344 11.97 -5.64 8.68
C ARG A 344 12.13 -5.47 7.17
N THR A 345 12.66 -4.36 6.69
CA THR A 345 12.68 -4.01 5.25
C THR A 345 14.09 -3.93 4.66
N ILE A 346 15.11 -3.70 5.49
CA ILE A 346 16.44 -3.30 5.01
C ILE A 346 17.12 -4.35 4.12
N THR A 347 16.96 -5.64 4.42
CA THR A 347 17.50 -6.73 3.60
C THR A 347 16.90 -6.73 2.20
N ASP A 348 15.57 -6.61 2.09
CA ASP A 348 14.89 -6.61 0.80
C ASP A 348 15.18 -5.32 0.00
N HIS A 349 15.34 -4.19 0.69
CA HIS A 349 15.80 -2.94 0.06
C HIS A 349 17.24 -3.05 -0.47
N THR A 350 18.14 -3.66 0.31
CA THR A 350 19.53 -3.87 -0.11
C THR A 350 19.60 -4.83 -1.29
N ALA A 351 18.81 -5.91 -1.27
CA ALA A 351 18.66 -6.80 -2.42
C ALA A 351 18.18 -6.04 -3.68
N ALA A 352 17.13 -5.22 -3.56
CA ALA A 352 16.65 -4.38 -4.67
C ALA A 352 17.74 -3.48 -5.25
N THR A 353 18.53 -2.84 -4.38
CA THR A 353 19.65 -1.99 -4.80
C THR A 353 20.74 -2.78 -5.50
N LEU A 354 21.11 -3.96 -4.99
CA LEU A 354 22.14 -4.83 -5.58
C LEU A 354 21.73 -5.37 -6.95
N LEU A 355 20.44 -5.70 -7.14
CA LEU A 355 19.91 -6.16 -8.42
C LEU A 355 20.05 -5.11 -9.54
N GLN A 356 20.01 -3.82 -9.21
CA GLN A 356 20.13 -2.72 -10.18
C GLN A 356 21.58 -2.34 -10.51
N ARG A 357 22.55 -2.83 -9.74
CA ARG A 357 23.97 -2.48 -9.91
C ARG A 357 24.61 -3.34 -10.99
N LEU A 358 25.12 -2.71 -12.05
CA LEU A 358 25.89 -3.40 -13.10
C LEU A 358 27.12 -4.14 -12.55
N ASP A 359 27.75 -3.58 -11.52
CA ASP A 359 28.90 -4.14 -10.80
C ASP A 359 28.51 -4.98 -9.56
N GLY A 360 27.21 -5.27 -9.40
CA GLY A 360 26.69 -6.06 -8.28
C GLY A 360 27.00 -7.55 -8.37
N PRO A 361 26.62 -8.33 -7.35
CA PRO A 361 26.77 -9.79 -7.36
C PRO A 361 26.06 -10.44 -8.56
N ALA A 362 26.61 -11.51 -9.10
CA ALA A 362 26.19 -12.06 -10.40
C ALA A 362 25.00 -13.02 -10.28
N THR A 363 24.82 -13.67 -9.12
CA THR A 363 23.80 -14.71 -8.91
C THR A 363 22.86 -14.40 -7.76
N ALA A 364 21.69 -15.04 -7.75
CA ALA A 364 20.71 -14.95 -6.67
C ALA A 364 21.35 -15.20 -5.29
N ASP A 365 22.18 -16.24 -5.17
CA ASP A 365 22.79 -16.59 -3.90
C ASP A 365 23.77 -15.52 -3.39
N GLU A 366 24.59 -14.97 -4.28
CA GLU A 366 25.52 -13.90 -3.91
C GLU A 366 24.77 -12.61 -3.53
N VAL A 367 23.64 -12.30 -4.20
CA VAL A 367 22.78 -11.17 -3.83
C VAL A 367 22.18 -11.39 -2.44
N ARG A 368 21.68 -12.60 -2.12
CA ARG A 368 21.15 -12.93 -0.79
C ARG A 368 22.20 -12.78 0.30
N GLN A 369 23.40 -13.30 0.07
CA GLN A 369 24.50 -13.21 1.03
C GLN A 369 24.89 -11.76 1.29
N ALA A 370 25.06 -10.95 0.23
CA ALA A 370 25.41 -9.54 0.36
C ALA A 370 24.30 -8.71 1.03
N ALA A 371 23.03 -9.02 0.77
CA ALA A 371 21.90 -8.35 1.41
C ALA A 371 21.72 -8.73 2.89
N ALA A 372 22.15 -9.93 3.30
CA ALA A 372 22.05 -10.40 4.68
C ALA A 372 22.95 -9.63 5.66
N ASP A 373 24.00 -8.97 5.16
CA ASP A 373 24.87 -8.09 5.98
C ASP A 373 24.20 -6.76 6.35
N ALA A 374 23.06 -6.43 5.72
CA ALA A 374 22.30 -5.24 6.06
C ALA A 374 21.68 -5.38 7.45
N SER A 375 21.83 -4.34 8.29
CA SER A 375 21.35 -4.35 9.67
C SER A 375 20.42 -3.18 9.95
N GLY A 376 19.47 -3.43 10.84
CA GLY A 376 18.55 -2.43 11.39
C GLY A 376 18.05 -2.87 12.75
N VAL A 377 17.07 -2.14 13.28
CA VAL A 377 16.41 -2.45 14.54
C VAL A 377 14.98 -2.92 14.28
N ASP A 378 14.51 -3.90 15.05
CA ASP A 378 13.09 -4.25 15.04
C ASP A 378 12.30 -3.15 15.77
N PRO A 379 11.27 -2.55 15.15
CA PRO A 379 10.33 -1.66 15.83
C PRO A 379 9.84 -2.16 17.21
N GLU A 380 9.62 -3.47 17.40
CA GLU A 380 9.22 -4.04 18.71
C GLU A 380 10.28 -3.89 19.80
N ASP A 381 11.57 -3.89 19.46
CA ASP A 381 12.64 -3.65 20.43
C ASP A 381 12.61 -2.21 20.96
N LEU A 382 12.27 -1.25 20.09
CA LEU A 382 12.11 0.15 20.49
C LEU A 382 10.86 0.35 21.34
N TRP A 383 9.74 -0.29 21.01
CA TRP A 383 8.54 -0.26 21.84
C TRP A 383 8.81 -0.85 23.23
N ALA A 384 9.47 -2.01 23.30
CA ALA A 384 9.86 -2.63 24.56
C ALA A 384 10.80 -1.73 25.39
N LEU A 385 11.73 -1.03 24.72
CA LEU A 385 12.62 -0.07 25.38
C LEU A 385 11.87 1.15 25.90
N ALA A 386 10.88 1.65 25.16
CA ALA A 386 10.03 2.76 25.60
C ALA A 386 9.23 2.39 26.86
N ASP A 387 8.59 1.23 26.85
CA ASP A 387 7.81 0.70 27.97
C ASP A 387 8.68 0.56 29.22
N LYS A 388 9.90 0.01 29.07
CA LYS A 388 10.88 -0.15 30.16
C LYS A 388 11.24 1.19 30.82
N HIS A 389 11.26 2.29 30.07
CA HIS A 389 11.67 3.61 30.55
C HIS A 389 10.48 4.55 30.84
N GLY A 390 9.23 4.07 30.68
CA GLY A 390 8.02 4.85 30.92
C GLY A 390 7.81 5.97 29.91
N TYR A 391 8.07 5.70 28.62
CA TYR A 391 7.76 6.60 27.52
C TYR A 391 6.67 6.00 26.63
N THR A 392 5.82 6.84 26.07
CA THR A 392 5.04 6.51 24.88
C THR A 392 5.95 6.66 23.66
N LEU A 393 6.07 5.60 22.85
CA LEU A 393 6.80 5.64 21.59
C LEU A 393 5.83 5.73 20.41
N GLN A 394 6.01 6.77 19.61
CA GLN A 394 5.40 6.86 18.28
C GLN A 394 6.44 6.57 17.21
N LEU A 395 6.09 5.72 16.25
CA LEU A 395 6.89 5.43 15.06
C LEU A 395 6.14 5.88 13.82
N SER A 396 6.84 6.54 12.90
CA SER A 396 6.22 7.15 11.72
C SER A 396 6.94 6.84 10.41
N TRP A 397 6.14 6.59 9.37
CA TRP A 397 6.56 6.53 7.96
C TRP A 397 6.14 7.76 7.14
N ALA A 398 5.79 8.87 7.79
CA ALA A 398 5.32 10.08 7.10
C ALA A 398 6.31 10.66 6.06
N ARG A 399 7.61 10.35 6.16
CA ARG A 399 8.63 10.75 5.17
C ARG A 399 8.72 9.84 3.94
N SER A 400 8.00 8.73 3.90
CA SER A 400 7.91 7.83 2.75
C SER A 400 9.27 7.40 2.17
N THR A 401 10.17 6.91 3.02
CA THR A 401 11.51 6.51 2.59
C THR A 401 11.48 5.12 1.90
N PRO A 402 12.09 4.96 0.72
CA PRO A 402 12.05 3.68 -0.04
C PRO A 402 12.79 2.50 0.60
N ASP A 403 13.60 2.75 1.63
CA ASP A 403 14.28 1.72 2.42
C ASP A 403 13.45 1.22 3.61
N GLY A 404 12.30 1.85 3.86
CA GLY A 404 11.42 1.57 4.99
C GLY A 404 11.97 2.02 6.33
N SER A 405 13.01 2.86 6.33
CA SER A 405 13.45 3.56 7.53
C SER A 405 12.31 4.38 8.13
N PHE A 406 12.26 4.49 9.44
CA PHE A 406 11.17 5.19 10.13
C PHE A 406 11.71 6.24 11.08
N ASP A 407 10.83 7.14 11.50
CA ASP A 407 11.14 8.11 12.54
C ASP A 407 10.57 7.63 13.86
N ALA A 408 11.28 7.92 14.95
CA ALA A 408 10.92 7.48 16.28
C ALA A 408 10.87 8.67 17.24
N ALA A 409 9.75 8.83 17.95
CA ALA A 409 9.59 9.86 18.97
C ALA A 409 9.18 9.22 20.29
N PHE A 410 10.05 9.35 21.29
CA PHE A 410 9.78 8.97 22.67
C PHE A 410 9.26 10.21 23.41
N VAL A 411 8.06 10.12 23.98
CA VAL A 411 7.41 11.20 24.72
C VAL A 411 6.95 10.72 26.10
N ARG A 412 7.09 11.56 27.13
CA ARG A 412 6.63 11.23 28.49
C ARG A 412 5.13 11.46 28.71
N ALA A 413 4.49 12.23 27.83
CA ALA A 413 3.07 12.51 27.91
C ALA A 413 2.25 11.29 27.45
N GLU A 414 1.29 10.88 28.28
CA GLU A 414 0.35 9.81 27.93
C GLU A 414 -0.57 10.26 26.78
N ASN A 415 -0.80 9.37 25.82
CA ASN A 415 -1.68 9.60 24.66
C ASN A 415 -1.33 10.83 23.80
N ALA A 416 -0.14 11.42 23.96
CA ALA A 416 0.32 12.52 23.15
C ALA A 416 0.46 12.10 21.69
N LEU A 417 0.09 12.99 20.77
CA LEU A 417 0.39 12.91 19.35
C LEU A 417 1.73 13.56 19.06
N VAL A 418 2.38 13.20 17.95
CA VAL A 418 3.65 13.79 17.56
C VAL A 418 3.55 14.41 16.17
N ALA A 419 4.01 15.65 16.04
CA ALA A 419 4.23 16.28 14.75
C ALA A 419 5.54 15.77 14.15
N PHE A 420 5.47 14.69 13.36
CA PHE A 420 6.63 14.16 12.65
C PHE A 420 7.04 15.08 11.49
N PRO A 421 8.35 15.22 11.22
CA PRO A 421 8.82 15.87 10.01
C PRO A 421 8.27 15.16 8.77
N THR A 422 7.75 15.93 7.83
CA THR A 422 7.34 15.46 6.51
C THR A 422 8.37 15.90 5.48
N GLN A 423 8.47 15.17 4.38
CA GLN A 423 9.19 15.67 3.21
C GLN A 423 8.18 16.23 2.22
N PRO A 424 8.45 17.39 1.59
CA PRO A 424 7.63 17.84 0.48
C PRO A 424 7.63 16.74 -0.58
N VAL A 425 6.45 16.24 -0.96
CA VAL A 425 6.33 15.29 -2.05
C VAL A 425 6.65 16.03 -3.34
N THR A 426 7.91 16.02 -3.77
CA THR A 426 8.29 16.64 -5.04
C THR A 426 7.76 15.77 -6.18
N ALA A 427 6.67 16.20 -6.83
CA ALA A 427 6.12 15.66 -8.09
C ALA A 427 5.95 14.12 -8.16
N ARG A 428 5.93 13.42 -7.01
CA ARG A 428 5.69 11.98 -6.95
C ARG A 428 4.20 11.73 -6.95
N GLN A 429 3.78 10.75 -7.74
CA GLN A 429 2.41 10.24 -7.73
C GLN A 429 2.22 9.44 -6.46
N HIS A 430 1.08 9.65 -5.78
CA HIS A 430 0.79 9.03 -4.50
C HIS A 430 0.36 7.57 -4.61
N THR A 431 -0.03 7.12 -5.81
CA THR A 431 -0.42 5.72 -6.04
C THR A 431 0.24 5.13 -7.28
N ASN A 432 0.37 3.81 -7.31
CA ASN A 432 0.76 3.08 -8.52
C ASN A 432 -0.32 3.17 -9.61
N ARG A 433 0.00 2.65 -10.79
CA ARG A 433 -0.99 2.34 -11.82
C ARG A 433 -1.41 0.89 -11.73
N ILE A 434 -2.71 0.64 -11.64
CA ILE A 434 -3.24 -0.72 -11.62
C ILE A 434 -3.12 -1.32 -13.02
N TRP A 435 -2.42 -2.45 -13.11
CA TRP A 435 -2.05 -3.05 -14.38
C TRP A 435 -3.24 -3.43 -15.25
N HIS A 436 -4.29 -4.03 -14.67
CA HIS A 436 -5.46 -4.48 -15.43
C HIS A 436 -6.13 -3.33 -16.18
N VAL A 437 -6.41 -2.24 -15.47
CA VAL A 437 -6.96 -1.01 -16.04
C VAL A 437 -6.03 -0.41 -17.09
N THR A 438 -4.72 -0.50 -16.85
CA THR A 438 -3.71 0.04 -17.77
C THR A 438 -3.59 -0.81 -19.04
N ALA A 439 -3.64 -2.14 -18.93
CA ALA A 439 -3.45 -3.10 -20.02
C ALA A 439 -4.72 -3.36 -20.83
N GLU A 440 -5.90 -3.30 -20.21
CA GLU A 440 -7.19 -3.41 -20.91
C GLU A 440 -7.48 -2.14 -21.74
N ASN A 441 -7.08 -0.97 -21.25
CA ASN A 441 -7.15 0.29 -22.01
C ASN A 441 -6.01 0.48 -23.02
N LEU A 442 -4.94 -0.34 -22.93
CA LEU A 442 -3.88 -0.44 -23.93
C LEU A 442 -3.97 -1.76 -24.68
N ASP A 443 -4.94 -1.84 -25.58
CA ASP A 443 -4.98 -2.93 -26.54
C ASP A 443 -3.73 -2.90 -27.43
N LEU A 444 -2.84 -3.87 -27.23
CA LEU A 444 -1.60 -4.01 -27.99
C LEU A 444 -1.86 -4.33 -29.47
N ALA A 445 -3.06 -4.78 -29.84
CA ALA A 445 -3.49 -4.86 -31.23
C ALA A 445 -3.78 -3.46 -31.79
N GLN A 446 -4.49 -2.59 -31.04
CA GLN A 446 -4.72 -1.20 -31.41
C GLN A 446 -3.41 -0.41 -31.55
N LEU A 447 -2.42 -0.61 -30.66
CA LEU A 447 -1.10 0.02 -30.84
C LEU A 447 -0.39 -0.41 -32.13
N ARG A 448 -0.54 -1.69 -32.53
CA ARG A 448 0.00 -2.18 -33.80
C ARG A 448 -0.74 -1.58 -34.99
N ASP A 449 -2.06 -1.47 -34.91
CA ASP A 449 -2.87 -0.92 -35.98
C ASP A 449 -2.63 0.59 -36.12
N TYR A 450 -2.54 1.32 -35.00
CA TYR A 450 -2.10 2.71 -34.98
C TYR A 450 -0.72 2.90 -35.64
N LEU A 451 0.25 2.04 -35.32
CA LEU A 451 1.56 2.08 -35.98
C LEU A 451 1.47 1.79 -37.48
N ARG A 452 0.58 0.88 -37.91
CA ARG A 452 0.37 0.58 -39.34
C ARG A 452 -0.32 1.74 -40.06
N GLU A 453 -1.26 2.41 -39.42
CA GLU A 453 -1.93 3.59 -39.97
C GLU A 453 -0.96 4.76 -40.13
N GLN A 454 -0.18 5.06 -39.09
CA GLN A 454 0.82 6.13 -39.12
C GLN A 454 2.04 5.78 -39.97
N ARG A 455 2.34 4.47 -40.14
CA ARG A 455 3.47 3.96 -40.93
C ARG A 455 3.09 2.73 -41.80
N PRO A 456 2.37 2.92 -42.92
CA PRO A 456 1.83 1.82 -43.75
C PRO A 456 2.85 0.87 -44.41
N SER A 457 4.14 1.19 -44.36
CA SER A 457 5.22 0.35 -44.89
C SER A 457 6.45 0.31 -43.97
N GLY A 458 6.28 0.69 -42.70
CA GLY A 458 7.35 0.68 -41.70
C GLY A 458 7.46 -0.66 -40.97
N PRO A 459 8.63 -0.99 -40.39
CA PRO A 459 8.74 -2.13 -39.49
C PRO A 459 7.87 -1.89 -38.24
N VAL A 460 7.19 -2.94 -37.78
CA VAL A 460 6.34 -2.95 -36.59
C VAL A 460 6.99 -3.81 -35.51
N PRO A 461 6.99 -3.40 -34.24
CA PRO A 461 7.45 -4.23 -33.14
C PRO A 461 6.78 -5.61 -33.10
N ALA A 462 7.59 -6.65 -32.92
CA ALA A 462 7.11 -8.01 -32.70
C ALA A 462 6.38 -8.11 -31.35
N ARG A 463 6.91 -7.42 -30.33
CA ARG A 463 6.39 -7.42 -28.96
C ARG A 463 6.27 -6.01 -28.40
N PHE A 464 5.30 -5.83 -27.51
CA PHE A 464 5.10 -4.62 -26.73
C PHE A 464 5.21 -4.98 -25.26
N VAL A 465 5.94 -4.18 -24.50
CA VAL A 465 6.13 -4.32 -23.06
C VAL A 465 5.65 -3.03 -22.42
N VAL A 466 4.63 -3.12 -21.57
CA VAL A 466 4.11 -1.97 -20.83
C VAL A 466 4.86 -1.87 -19.50
N LEU A 467 5.34 -0.68 -19.16
CA LEU A 467 6.07 -0.39 -17.92
C LEU A 467 5.40 0.76 -17.17
N GLU A 468 5.43 0.73 -15.84
CA GLU A 468 4.88 1.82 -15.01
C GLU A 468 5.69 3.11 -15.23
N GLU A 469 7.01 2.98 -15.28
CA GLU A 469 7.95 4.06 -15.54
C GLU A 469 9.10 3.52 -16.39
N LEU A 470 9.45 4.20 -17.49
CA LEU A 470 10.68 3.87 -18.21
C LEU A 470 11.90 4.31 -17.38
N PRO A 471 12.99 3.52 -17.32
CA PRO A 471 14.21 3.96 -16.67
C PRO A 471 14.70 5.23 -17.37
N LEU A 472 14.98 6.29 -16.61
CA LEU A 472 15.45 7.58 -17.13
C LEU A 472 16.88 7.84 -16.69
N ARG A 473 17.64 8.51 -17.57
CA ARG A 473 18.94 9.08 -17.26
C ARG A 473 18.76 10.40 -16.49
N ALA A 474 19.86 10.92 -15.94
CA ALA A 474 19.87 12.18 -15.18
C ALA A 474 19.41 13.42 -15.98
N ASP A 475 19.41 13.34 -17.31
CA ASP A 475 18.91 14.39 -18.22
C ASP A 475 17.41 14.21 -18.57
N GLY A 476 16.74 13.17 -18.07
CA GLY A 476 15.32 12.90 -18.29
C GLY A 476 15.00 12.09 -19.56
N GLU A 477 16.01 11.68 -20.33
CA GLU A 477 15.86 10.78 -21.48
C GLU A 477 15.79 9.32 -21.05
N VAL A 478 15.16 8.46 -21.86
CA VAL A 478 15.05 7.02 -21.53
C VAL A 478 16.43 6.34 -21.57
N ASP A 479 16.76 5.60 -20.52
CA ASP A 479 17.97 4.79 -20.42
C ASP A 479 17.78 3.46 -21.16
N LEU A 480 18.17 3.46 -22.44
CA LEU A 480 18.10 2.28 -23.30
C LEU A 480 19.00 1.12 -22.84
N ALA A 481 20.08 1.39 -22.11
CA ALA A 481 20.98 0.35 -21.61
C ALA A 481 20.35 -0.37 -20.42
N ALA A 482 19.76 0.38 -19.49
CA ALA A 482 18.96 -0.18 -18.41
C ALA A 482 17.80 -1.01 -18.96
N LEU A 483 17.08 -0.47 -19.95
CA LEU A 483 15.94 -1.13 -20.61
C LEU A 483 16.34 -2.42 -21.35
N ALA A 484 17.52 -2.45 -21.99
CA ALA A 484 18.03 -3.64 -22.68
C ALA A 484 18.48 -4.75 -21.72
N ALA A 485 18.92 -4.39 -20.50
CA ALA A 485 19.30 -5.35 -19.47
C ALA A 485 18.09 -6.06 -18.86
N VAL A 486 16.90 -5.49 -18.99
CA VAL A 486 15.64 -6.11 -18.57
C VAL A 486 15.23 -7.15 -19.61
N ASN A 487 15.80 -8.35 -19.51
CA ASN A 487 15.56 -9.42 -20.48
C ASN A 487 14.17 -10.04 -20.27
N TRP A 488 13.15 -9.46 -20.90
CA TRP A 488 11.75 -9.89 -20.86
C TRP A 488 11.47 -11.08 -21.79
N ALA A 489 12.04 -12.25 -21.47
CA ALA A 489 11.73 -13.49 -22.18
C ALA A 489 10.24 -13.88 -22.02
#